data_AF-A0A6N7W1J0-F1
#
_entry.id   AF-A0A6N7W1J0-F1
#
_cell.length_a   1.000
_cell.length_b   1.000
_cell.length_c   1.000
_cell.angle_alpha   90.00
_cell.angle_beta   90.00
_cell.angle_gamma   90.00
#
_symmetry.space_group_name_H-M   'P 1'
#
loop_
_entity.id
_entity.type
_entity.pdbx_description
1 polymer ?
#
loop_
_entity_poly.entity_id
_entity_poly.type
_entity_poly.pdbx_seq_one_letter_code
_entity_poly.pdbx_strand_id
1 'polypeptide(L)' 'MNEEKVIYVGPSLSRGRLPHGRILIGGLPPELKLLQMEHPWLRYLFVPVEQYASACKEISKKGSAMALYYRKAKEV' A
#
# COMPACT_ATOMS: atom_id res chain seq x y z
N MET A 1 16.97 -3.12 16.64
CA MET A 1 16.64 -3.60 15.29
C MET A 1 15.26 -3.06 14.95
N ASN A 2 15.15 -2.08 14.07
CA ASN A 2 13.85 -1.54 13.67
C ASN A 2 13.15 -2.62 12.85
N GLU A 3 12.16 -3.29 13.44
CA GLU A 3 11.19 -4.06 12.67
C GLU A 3 10.58 -3.09 11.65
N GLU A 4 10.76 -3.35 10.35
CA GLU A 4 10.24 -2.51 9.28
C GLU A 4 8.71 -2.53 9.33
N LYS A 5 8.14 -1.58 10.05
CA LYS A 5 6.70 -1.38 10.18
C LYS A 5 6.23 -0.60 8.96
N VAL A 6 5.60 -1.29 8.03
CA VAL A 6 5.00 -0.68 6.84
C VAL A 6 3.49 -0.68 6.96
N ILE A 7 2.87 0.35 6.40
CA ILE A 7 1.42 0.51 6.32
C ILE A 7 0.99 0.52 4.86
N TYR A 8 -0.11 -0.16 4.58
CA TYR A 8 -0.75 -0.11 3.28
C TYR A 8 -1.66 1.13 3.18
N VAL A 9 -1.40 1.99 2.18
CA VAL A 9 -2.12 3.25 1.94
C VAL A 9 -3.05 3.20 0.72
N GLY A 10 -3.15 2.06 0.04
CA GLY A 10 -4.09 1.87 -1.06
C GLY A 10 -5.55 1.70 -0.61
N PRO A 11 -6.50 1.62 -1.54
CA PRO A 11 -7.89 1.30 -1.22
C PRO A 11 -8.00 -0.11 -0.63
N SER A 12 -9.03 -0.37 0.16
CA SER A 12 -9.33 -1.73 0.61
C SER A 12 -9.54 -2.64 -0.61
N LEU A 13 -8.69 -3.66 -0.74
CA LEU A 13 -8.78 -4.60 -1.85
C LEU A 13 -10.04 -5.46 -1.72
N SER A 14 -10.52 -5.91 -2.88
CA SER A 14 -11.69 -6.78 -3.00
C SER A 14 -11.63 -8.00 -2.08
N ARG A 15 -12.80 -8.42 -1.59
CA ARG A 15 -12.98 -9.57 -0.67
C ARG A 15 -12.25 -9.44 0.68
N GLY A 16 -11.87 -8.22 1.08
CA GLY A 16 -11.19 -7.98 2.37
C GLY A 16 -9.74 -8.47 2.41
N ARG A 17 -9.13 -8.78 1.26
CA ARG A 17 -7.75 -9.32 1.18
C ARG A 17 -6.71 -8.37 1.80
N LEU A 18 -6.91 -7.07 1.65
CA LEU A 18 -6.02 -6.06 2.23
C LEU A 18 -6.79 -4.77 2.54
N PRO A 19 -7.19 -4.54 3.80
CA PRO A 19 -7.86 -3.30 4.18
C PRO A 19 -6.89 -2.11 4.16
N HIS A 20 -7.40 -0.93 3.79
CA HIS A 20 -6.67 0.33 3.93
C HIS A 20 -6.18 0.51 5.37
N GLY A 21 -4.95 1.00 5.55
CA GLY A 21 -4.36 1.25 6.85
C GLY A 21 -3.84 -0.01 7.57
N ARG A 22 -3.83 -1.18 6.91
CA ARG A 22 -3.23 -2.39 7.50
C ARG A 22 -1.74 -2.17 7.74
N ILE A 23 -1.31 -2.34 8.99
CA ILE A 23 0.09 -2.33 9.39
C ILE A 23 0.64 -3.75 9.29
N LEU A 24 1.84 -3.87 8.74
CA LEU A 24 2.61 -5.10 8.63
C LEU A 24 3.92 -4.93 9.40
N ILE A 25 4.21 -5.90 10.24
CA ILE A 25 5.39 -5.92 11.12
C ILE A 25 6.21 -7.16 10.74
N GLY A 26 7.52 -6.99 10.55
CA GLY A 26 8.40 -8.11 10.16
C GLY A 26 8.30 -8.47 8.67
N GLY A 27 7.74 -7.60 7.83
CA GLY A 27 7.67 -7.77 6.38
C GLY A 27 6.30 -8.18 5.83
N LEU A 28 6.27 -8.48 4.53
CA LEU A 28 5.06 -8.83 3.79
C LEU A 28 4.72 -10.32 3.90
N PRO A 29 3.46 -10.69 4.24
CA PRO A 29 2.97 -12.06 4.14
C PRO A 29 3.09 -12.62 2.71
N PRO A 30 3.19 -13.96 2.53
CA PRO A 30 3.34 -14.60 1.22
C PRO A 30 2.28 -14.19 0.19
N GLU A 31 1.02 -14.07 0.63
CA GLU A 31 -0.10 -13.61 -0.22
C GLU A 31 0.15 -12.23 -0.83
N LEU A 32 0.73 -11.30 -0.05
CA LEU A 32 1.03 -9.94 -0.52
C LEU A 32 2.31 -9.90 -1.36
N LYS A 33 3.25 -10.81 -1.10
CA LYS A 33 4.43 -10.97 -1.97
C LYS A 33 4.02 -11.46 -3.36
N LEU A 34 3.16 -12.45 -3.45
CA LEU A 34 2.59 -12.92 -4.73
C LEU A 34 1.86 -11.79 -5.45
N LEU A 35 1.03 -11.03 -4.72
CA LEU A 35 0.33 -9.89 -5.29
C LEU A 35 1.29 -8.80 -5.81
N GLN A 36 2.40 -8.56 -5.12
CA GLN A 36 3.45 -7.67 -5.63
C GLN A 36 4.22 -8.23 -6.83
N MET A 37 4.30 -9.56 -6.99
CA MET A 37 4.89 -10.17 -8.19
C MET A 37 3.97 -10.02 -9.40
N GLU A 38 2.66 -10.21 -9.22
CA GLU A 38 1.65 -9.98 -10.27
C GLU A 38 1.50 -8.50 -10.61
N HIS A 39 1.62 -7.63 -9.59
CA HIS A 39 1.47 -6.19 -9.70
C HIS A 39 2.65 -5.46 -9.04
N PRO A 40 3.82 -5.35 -9.72
CA PRO A 40 5.02 -4.73 -9.15
C PRO A 40 4.85 -3.29 -8.66
N TRP A 41 3.89 -2.56 -9.22
CA TRP A 41 3.55 -1.19 -8.81
C TRP A 41 2.86 -1.13 -7.43
N LEU A 42 2.31 -2.23 -6.92
CA LEU A 42 1.63 -2.27 -5.62
C LEU A 42 2.59 -1.97 -4.46
N ARG A 43 3.89 -2.26 -4.63
CA ARG A 43 4.92 -1.95 -3.62
C ARG A 43 4.96 -0.48 -3.23
N TYR A 44 4.59 0.43 -4.13
CA TYR A 44 4.55 1.87 -3.86
C TYR A 44 3.39 2.30 -2.95
N LEU A 45 2.45 1.40 -2.65
CA LEU A 45 1.37 1.60 -1.68
C LEU A 45 1.70 1.07 -0.30
N PHE A 46 2.92 0.57 -0.08
CA PHE A 46 3.45 0.21 1.23
C PHE A 46 4.51 1.23 1.62
N VAL A 47 4.24 1.99 2.67
CA VAL A 47 5.13 3.06 3.15
C VAL A 47 5.46 2.81 4.62
N PRO A 48 6.58 3.34 5.14
CA PRO A 48 6.82 3.35 6.58
C PRO A 48 5.65 4.01 7.32
N VAL A 49 5.26 3.50 8.49
CA VAL A 49 4.14 4.04 9.28
C VAL A 49 4.30 5.55 9.53
N GLU A 50 5.53 6.01 9.75
CA GLU A 50 5.89 7.42 9.94
C GLU A 50 5.52 8.32 8.74
N GLN A 51 5.46 7.74 7.53
CA GLN A 51 5.15 8.44 6.28
C GLN A 51 3.67 8.35 5.89
N TYR A 52 2.82 7.74 6.73
CA TYR A 52 1.40 7.55 6.44
C TYR A 52 0.70 8.89 6.12
N ALA A 53 0.91 9.92 6.94
CA ALA A 53 0.26 11.21 6.74
C ALA A 53 0.69 11.90 5.43
N SER A 54 1.98 11.83 5.08
CA SER A 54 2.48 12.37 3.80
C SER A 54 1.95 11.58 2.60
N ALA A 55 1.90 10.24 2.71
CA ALA A 55 1.35 9.37 1.69
C ALA A 55 -0.12 9.68 1.40
N CYS A 56 -0.95 9.85 2.44
CA CYS A 56 -2.35 10.24 2.29
C CYS A 56 -2.53 11.61 1.60
N LYS A 57 -1.66 12.58 1.91
CA LYS A 57 -1.64 13.88 1.23
C LYS A 57 -1.30 13.73 -0.26
N GLU A 58 -0.29 12.93 -0.59
CA GLU A 58 0.08 12.67 -1.99
C GLU A 58 -1.03 11.93 -2.76
N ILE A 59 -1.71 10.95 -2.16
CA ILE A 59 -2.86 10.27 -2.78
C ILE A 59 -3.99 11.27 -3.10
N SER A 60 -4.18 12.28 -2.25
CA SER A 60 -5.21 13.30 -2.43
C SER A 60 -4.83 14.33 -3.50
N LYS A 61 -3.55 14.44 -3.85
CA LYS A 61 -3.04 15.36 -4.88
C LYS A 61 -3.34 14.81 -6.27
N LYS A 62 -4.24 15.49 -6.99
CA LYS A 62 -4.59 15.14 -8.37
C LYS A 62 -3.34 15.16 -9.26
N GLY A 63 -3.09 14.04 -9.95
CA GLY A 63 -1.95 13.89 -10.85
C GLY A 63 -0.67 13.36 -10.19
N SER A 64 -0.65 13.09 -8.88
CA SER A 64 0.50 12.42 -8.25
C SER A 64 0.60 10.95 -8.69
N ALA A 65 1.82 10.41 -8.61
CA ALA A 65 2.06 8.99 -8.87
C ALA A 65 1.28 8.09 -7.89
N MET A 66 1.21 8.47 -6.60
CA MET A 66 0.43 7.72 -5.61
C MET A 66 -1.07 7.73 -5.90
N ALA A 67 -1.63 8.84 -6.38
CA ALA A 67 -3.03 8.89 -6.80
C ALA A 67 -3.32 7.97 -8.00
N LEU A 68 -2.34 7.74 -8.88
CA LEU A 68 -2.44 6.75 -9.95
C LEU A 68 -2.43 5.32 -9.40
N TYR A 69 -1.46 4.98 -8.54
CA TYR A 69 -1.37 3.64 -7.95
C TYR A 69 -2.58 3.31 -7.08
N TYR A 70 -3.08 4.28 -6.30
CA TYR A 70 -4.29 4.14 -5.50
C TYR A 70 -5.50 3.78 -6.37
N ARG A 71 -5.65 4.42 -7.53
CA ARG A 71 -6.74 4.11 -8.48
C ARG A 71 -6.57 2.72 -9.10
N LYS A 72 -5.37 2.37 -9.54
CA LYS A 72 -5.07 1.02 -10.07
C LYS A 72 -5.40 -0.09 -9.06
N ALA A 73 -5.15 0.14 -7.78
CA ALA A 73 -5.48 -0.83 -6.72
C ALA A 73 -6.98 -1.06 -6.51
N LYS A 74 -7.86 -0.20 -7.03
CA LYS A 74 -9.31 -0.47 -7.01
C LYS A 74 -9.73 -1.54 -8.03
N GLU A 75 -8.89 -1.82 -9.01
CA GLU A 75 -9.14 -2.77 -10.10
C GLU A 75 -8.53 -4.16 -9.81
N VAL A 76 -7.91 -4.34 -8.62
CA VAL A 76 -7.26 -5.57 -8.15
C VAL A 76 -8.20 -6.42 -7.28
#